data_AF-A0A7K3ZLN9-F1
#
_entry.id   AF-A0A7K3ZLN9-F1
#
_cell.length_a   1.000
_cell.length_b   1.000
_cell.length_c   1.000
_cell.angle_alpha   90.00
_cell.angle_beta   90.00
_cell.angle_gamma   90.00
#
_symmetry.space_group_name_H-M   'P 1'
#
loop_
_entity.id
_entity.type
_entity.pdbx_description
1 polymer ?
#
loop_
_entity_poly.entity_id
_entity_poly.type
_entity_poly.pdbx_seq_one_letter_code
_entity_poly.pdbx_strand_id
1 'polypeptide(L)' 'MSENTQTVIKCTDCGKTATVPFKPTAGKPVYCRECLSKHRSSTRREPGRPETRAPQPANGDQAWSRRRENWR' A
#
# COMPACT_ATOMS: atom_id res chain seq x y z
N MET A 1 1.63 -24.69 14.40
CA MET A 1 1.86 -25.09 12.99
C MET A 1 0.77 -24.43 12.17
N SER A 2 1.11 -23.59 11.20
CA SER A 2 0.13 -22.82 10.41
C SER A 2 -0.54 -23.74 9.38
N GLU A 3 -1.74 -24.25 9.68
CA GLU A 3 -2.54 -25.01 8.72
C GLU A 3 -2.99 -24.09 7.59
N ASN A 4 -2.24 -24.15 6.50
CA ASN A 4 -2.50 -23.35 5.31
C ASN A 4 -3.66 -23.95 4.51
N THR A 5 -4.89 -23.58 4.88
CA THR A 5 -6.11 -24.04 4.19
C THR A 5 -6.20 -23.38 2.82
N GLN A 6 -5.68 -24.07 1.80
CA GLN A 6 -5.74 -23.65 0.40
C GLN A 6 -7.14 -23.91 -0.17
N THR A 7 -7.92 -22.86 -0.41
CA THR A 7 -9.22 -22.95 -1.09
C THR A 7 -9.18 -22.33 -2.48
N VAL A 8 -9.89 -22.96 -3.41
CA VAL A 8 -10.05 -22.45 -4.79
C VAL A 8 -11.23 -21.50 -4.82
N ILE A 9 -10.99 -20.26 -5.21
CA ILE A 9 -12.01 -19.22 -5.32
C ILE A 9 -12.02 -18.64 -6.73
N LYS A 10 -13.16 -18.07 -7.15
CA LYS A 10 -13.28 -17.31 -8.40
C LYS A 10 -13.13 -15.82 -8.11
N CYS A 11 -12.25 -15.15 -8.84
CA CYS A 11 -12.06 -13.71 -8.73
C CYS A 11 -13.30 -12.97 -9.26
N THR A 12 -13.80 -12.01 -8.50
CA THR A 12 -14.98 -11.22 -8.88
C THR A 12 -14.68 -10.20 -9.99
N ASP A 13 -13.43 -9.75 -10.10
CA ASP A 13 -12.99 -8.74 -11.06
C ASP A 13 -12.61 -9.33 -12.43
N CYS A 14 -11.86 -10.43 -12.44
CA CYS A 14 -11.33 -11.03 -13.67
C CYS A 14 -11.85 -12.44 -13.99
N GLY A 15 -12.67 -13.04 -13.11
CA GLY A 15 -13.23 -14.38 -13.31
C GLY A 15 -12.25 -15.55 -13.16
N LYS A 16 -10.96 -15.28 -12.96
CA LYS A 16 -9.92 -16.32 -12.83
C LYS A 16 -10.05 -17.11 -11.52
N THR A 17 -9.74 -18.40 -11.56
CA THR A 17 -9.61 -19.25 -10.37
C THR A 17 -8.27 -19.03 -9.68
N ALA A 18 -8.27 -18.79 -8.37
CA ALA A 18 -7.06 -18.60 -7.58
C ALA A 18 -7.10 -19.43 -6.30
N THR A 19 -5.94 -19.94 -5.89
CA THR A 19 -5.78 -20.67 -4.62
C THR A 19 -5.35 -19.71 -3.52
N VAL A 20 -6.20 -19.54 -2.51
CA VAL A 20 -6.00 -18.62 -1.39
C VAL A 20 -5.94 -19.36 -0.05
N PRO A 21 -5.12 -18.91 0.91
CA PRO A 21 -4.90 -19.58 2.18
C PRO A 21 -5.97 -19.27 3.26
N PHE A 22 -7.12 -18.75 2.86
CA PHE A 22 -8.17 -18.26 3.76
C PHE A 22 -9.56 -18.68 3.29
N LYS A 23 -10.50 -18.82 4.22
CA LYS A 23 -11.90 -19.13 3.91
C LYS A 23 -12.61 -17.86 3.43
N PRO A 24 -13.23 -17.85 2.23
CA PRO A 24 -13.97 -16.67 1.76
C PRO A 24 -15.15 -16.37 2.69
N THR A 25 -15.26 -15.13 3.15
CA THR A 25 -16.36 -14.67 4.01
C THR A 25 -17.54 -14.24 3.16
N ALA A 26 -18.74 -14.75 3.46
CA ALA A 26 -19.97 -14.31 2.79
C ALA A 26 -20.17 -12.80 2.99
N GLY A 27 -20.30 -12.05 1.90
CA GLY A 27 -20.47 -10.59 1.92
C GLY A 27 -19.22 -9.76 1.61
N LYS A 28 -18.06 -10.36 1.32
CA LYS A 28 -16.89 -9.66 0.78
C LYS A 28 -16.43 -10.23 -0.57
N PRO A 29 -16.21 -9.37 -1.59
CA PRO A 29 -15.75 -9.83 -2.89
C PRO A 29 -14.33 -10.40 -2.77
N VAL A 30 -14.10 -11.52 -3.43
CA VAL A 30 -12.80 -12.19 -3.42
C VAL A 30 -12.04 -11.82 -4.70
N TYR A 31 -10.78 -11.46 -4.52
CA TYR A 31 -9.89 -11.03 -5.60
C TYR A 31 -8.64 -11.89 -5.66
N CYS A 32 -8.11 -12.10 -6.86
CA CYS A 32 -6.80 -12.71 -7.04
C CYS A 32 -5.67 -11.75 -6.59
N ARG A 33 -4.45 -12.27 -6.47
CA ARG A 33 -3.27 -11.50 -6.02
C ARG A 33 -3.05 -10.22 -6.84
N GLU A 34 -3.29 -10.30 -8.15
CA GLU A 34 -3.13 -9.19 -9.10
C GLU A 34 -4.21 -8.11 -8.90
N CYS A 35 -5.49 -8.50 -8.91
CA CYS A 35 -6.61 -7.57 -8.72
C CYS A 35 -6.58 -6.93 -7.33
N LEU A 36 -6.20 -7.69 -6.29
CA LEU A 36 -6.03 -7.16 -4.94
C LEU A 36 -4.92 -6.10 -4.90
N SER A 37 -3.81 -6.34 -5.60
CA SER A 37 -2.70 -5.37 -5.67
C SER A 37 -3.12 -4.07 -6.36
N LYS A 38 -3.95 -4.16 -7.40
CA LYS A 38 -4.57 -2.99 -8.08
C LYS A 38 -5.56 -2.23 -7.19
N HIS A 39 -6.35 -2.93 -6.38
CA HIS A 39 -7.26 -2.30 -5.43
C HIS A 39 -6.55 -1.69 -4.21
N ARG A 40 -5.40 -2.23 -3.79
CA ARG A 40 -4.61 -1.72 -2.65
C ARG A 40 -3.67 -0.56 -3.00
N SER A 41 -3.34 -0.38 -4.27
CA SER A 41 -2.37 0.63 -4.70
C SER A 41 -2.85 2.07 -4.52
N SER A 42 -4.13 2.31 -4.21
CA SER A 42 -4.69 3.63 -3.93
C SER A 42 -4.29 4.24 -2.58
N THR A 43 -3.63 3.50 -1.67
CA THR A 43 -3.34 4.00 -0.30
C THR A 43 -1.85 4.15 0.02
N ARG A 44 -0.92 3.85 -0.90
CA ARG A 44 0.52 3.98 -0.60
C ARG A 44 1.40 4.56 -1.71
N ARG A 45 0.79 5.29 -2.63
CA ARG A 45 1.50 6.30 -3.41
C ARG A 45 0.79 7.59 -3.12
N GLU A 46 1.28 8.31 -2.13
CA GLU A 46 1.18 9.78 -2.11
C GLU A 46 1.97 10.25 -3.35
N PRO A 47 1.33 10.58 -4.48
CA PRO A 47 1.97 11.22 -5.61
C PRO A 47 1.96 12.73 -5.27
N GLY A 48 2.70 13.07 -4.23
CA GLY A 48 2.49 14.33 -3.50
C GLY A 48 3.55 14.65 -2.47
N ARG A 49 4.43 13.70 -2.11
CA ARG A 49 5.70 14.05 -1.48
C ARG A 49 6.65 14.49 -2.60
N PRO A 50 6.89 15.80 -2.82
CA PRO A 50 7.94 16.20 -3.73
C PRO A 50 9.23 15.53 -3.23
N GLU A 51 9.95 14.90 -4.14
CA GLU A 51 11.36 14.59 -3.95
C GLU A 51 12.10 15.93 -3.93
N THR A 52 11.84 16.75 -2.91
CA THR A 52 12.77 17.80 -2.54
C THR A 52 13.93 17.09 -1.87
N ARG A 53 14.70 16.34 -2.68
CA ARG A 53 16.12 16.21 -2.46
C ARG A 53 16.69 17.60 -2.70
N ALA A 54 16.40 18.51 -1.77
CA ALA A 54 17.17 19.71 -1.61
C ALA A 54 18.63 19.26 -1.62
N PRO A 55 19.53 19.91 -2.38
CA PRO A 55 20.95 19.61 -2.28
C PRO A 55 21.30 19.67 -0.79
N GLN A 56 21.74 18.52 -0.24
CA GLN A 56 22.00 18.38 1.18
C GLN A 56 23.08 19.42 1.54
N PRO A 57 22.79 20.44 2.36
CA PRO A 57 23.83 21.38 2.76
C PRO A 57 24.82 20.63 3.65
N ALA A 58 26.12 20.77 3.37
CA ALA A 58 27.20 20.02 4.02
C ALA A 58 27.35 20.26 5.53
N ASN A 59 26.50 21.10 6.14
CA ASN A 59 26.56 21.48 7.55
C ASN A 59 25.19 21.27 8.22
N GLY A 60 25.15 20.33 9.17
CA GLY A 60 23.96 19.66 9.69
C GLY A 60 23.18 20.33 10.83
N ASP A 61 22.81 21.62 10.72
CA ASP A 61 22.01 22.30 11.76
C ASP A 61 20.72 22.99 11.28
N GLN A 62 20.44 23.03 9.97
CA GLN A 62 19.41 23.94 9.43
C GLN A 62 18.05 23.27 9.12
N ALA A 63 17.92 21.95 9.24
CA ALA A 63 16.73 21.24 8.74
C ALA A 63 15.47 21.40 9.63
N TRP A 64 15.62 21.67 10.94
CA TRP A 64 14.50 21.82 11.87
C TRP A 64 14.12 23.28 12.15
N SER A 65 15.00 24.24 11.86
CA SER A 65 14.81 25.66 12.24
C SER A 65 13.81 26.40 11.34
N ARG A 66 13.79 26.10 10.03
CA ARG A 66 12.93 26.81 9.04
C ARG A 66 11.42 26.59 9.20
N ARG A 67 11.01 25.53 9.90
CA ARG A 67 9.58 25.29 10.20
C ARG A 67 9.09 26.14 11.38
N ARG A 68 9.99 26.62 12.23
CA ARG A 68 9.65 27.34 13.47
C ARG A 68 9.41 28.84 13.24
N GLU A 69 9.90 29.40 12.14
CA GLU A 69 9.87 30.85 11.85
C GLU A 69 8.62 31.32 11.08
N ASN A 70 7.75 30.41 10.62
CA ASN A 70 6.49 30.78 9.93
C ASN A 70 5.25 30.73 10.85
N TRP A 71 5.48 30.85 12.16
CA TRP A 71 4.43 31.09 13.16
C TRP A 71 4.75 32.35 14.00
N ARG A 72 5.23 33.41 13.33
CA ARG A 72 5.20 34.80 13.80
C ARG A 72 5.18 35.75 12.61
#